data_AF-A0A9J6G9N9-F1
#
_entry.id   AF-A0A9J6G9N9-F1
#
_cell.length_a   1.000
_cell.length_b   1.000
_cell.length_c   1.000
_cell.angle_alpha   90.00
_cell.angle_beta   90.00
_cell.angle_gamma   90.00
#
_symmetry.space_group_name_H-M   'P 1'
#
loop_
_entity.id
_entity.type
_entity.pdbx_description
1 polymer ?
#
loop_
_entity_poly.entity_id
_entity_poly.type
_entity_poly.pdbx_seq_one_letter_code
_entity_poly.pdbx_strand_id
1 'polypeptide(L)'
;MSAEQIEDAKAKLTTAVKKVLPKIEDCQFYLGESCNADGIVFLLEYRKKPGGGETAVIKFFKHGLDEEKMPRIPTNHVGGNESQGASVGVVYDVDVSIPDADLPILIKPATEGATIKQVTRLGKSRCVKLAFQGDCIPAHVKFGLSCRNHYSATNA
;
A
#
# COMPACT_ATOMS: atom_id res chain seq x y z
N MET A 1 15.53 -10.88 -19.53
CA MET A 1 16.83 -10.49 -18.96
C MET A 1 17.93 -11.09 -19.82
N SER A 2 18.98 -10.33 -20.16
CA SER A 2 20.17 -10.87 -20.85
C SER A 2 21.02 -11.71 -19.90
N ALA A 3 21.86 -12.60 -20.45
CA ALA A 3 22.75 -13.45 -19.64
C ALA A 3 23.66 -12.64 -18.71
N GLU A 4 24.14 -11.48 -19.16
CA GLU A 4 24.96 -10.55 -18.37
C GLU A 4 24.21 -9.99 -17.16
N GLN A 5 22.92 -9.65 -17.32
CA GLN A 5 22.09 -9.15 -16.22
C GLN A 5 21.83 -10.22 -15.15
N ILE A 6 21.74 -11.49 -15.57
CA ILE A 6 21.54 -12.62 -14.65
C ILE A 6 22.79 -12.82 -13.79
N GLU A 7 23.98 -12.79 -14.38
CA GLU A 7 25.24 -12.97 -13.65
C GLU A 7 25.50 -11.80 -12.68
N ASP A 8 25.23 -10.56 -13.12
CA ASP A 8 25.31 -9.38 -12.25
C ASP A 8 24.28 -9.44 -11.10
N ALA A 9 23.05 -9.89 -11.37
CA ALA A 9 22.02 -10.07 -10.34
C ALA A 9 22.41 -11.14 -9.30
N LYS A 10 22.96 -12.28 -9.74
CA LYS A 10 23.45 -13.35 -8.84
C LYS A 10 24.58 -12.84 -7.94
N ALA A 11 25.54 -12.09 -8.50
CA ALA A 11 26.65 -11.51 -7.74
C ALA A 11 26.17 -10.51 -6.68
N LYS A 12 25.23 -9.64 -7.06
CA LYS A 12 24.61 -8.66 -6.15
C LYS A 12 23.77 -9.32 -5.05
N LEU A 13 22.98 -10.35 -5.39
CA LEU A 13 22.19 -11.10 -4.43
C LEU A 13 23.08 -11.78 -3.40
N THR A 14 24.13 -12.47 -3.84
CA THR A 14 25.09 -13.13 -2.94
C THR A 14 25.75 -12.13 -1.99
N THR A 15 26.11 -10.96 -2.50
CA THR A 15 26.70 -9.88 -1.70
C THR A 15 25.71 -9.31 -0.67
N ALA A 16 24.45 -9.14 -1.07
CA ALA A 16 23.41 -8.64 -0.19
C ALA A 16 23.08 -9.63 0.92
N VAL A 17 22.94 -10.92 0.61
CA VAL A 17 22.69 -11.98 1.61
C VAL A 17 23.81 -12.00 2.65
N LYS A 18 25.07 -11.94 2.23
CA LYS A 18 26.22 -11.86 3.16
C LYS A 18 26.17 -10.67 4.11
N LYS A 19 25.56 -9.54 3.70
CA LYS A 19 25.38 -8.35 4.56
C LYS A 19 24.19 -8.48 5.52
N VAL A 20 23.22 -9.33 5.18
CA VAL A 20 22.00 -9.55 5.96
C VAL A 20 22.22 -10.61 7.04
N LEU A 21 22.97 -11.68 6.75
CA LEU A 21 23.27 -12.75 7.70
C LEU A 21 23.72 -12.26 9.10
N PRO A 22 24.65 -11.29 9.24
CA PRO A 22 25.06 -10.81 10.56
C PRO A 22 23.99 -9.95 11.27
N LYS A 23 22.92 -9.54 10.59
CA LYS A 23 21.82 -8.71 11.11
C LYS A 23 20.49 -9.44 11.10
N ILE A 24 20.51 -10.77 11.06
CA ILE A 24 19.32 -11.59 10.90
C ILE A 24 18.36 -11.43 12.08
N GLU A 25 18.88 -11.15 13.28
CA GLU A 25 18.08 -10.92 14.49
C GLU A 25 17.38 -9.54 14.50
N ASP A 26 17.99 -8.54 13.86
CA ASP A 26 17.44 -7.17 13.77
C ASP A 26 16.49 -6.98 12.58
N CYS A 27 16.46 -7.95 11.66
CA CYS A 27 15.71 -7.87 10.41
C CYS A 27 14.49 -8.79 10.48
N GLN A 28 13.32 -8.24 10.17
CA GLN A 28 12.09 -9.02 10.01
C GLN A 28 11.92 -9.40 8.53
N PHE A 29 11.54 -10.65 8.27
CA PHE A 29 11.37 -11.21 6.94
C PHE A 29 9.89 -11.33 6.59
N TYR A 30 9.50 -10.81 5.43
CA TYR A 30 8.12 -10.82 4.95
C TYR A 30 8.02 -11.43 3.55
N LEU A 31 6.88 -12.05 3.27
CA LEU A 31 6.49 -12.50 1.93
C LEU A 31 5.42 -11.56 1.37
N GLY A 32 5.19 -11.63 0.06
CA GLY A 32 4.03 -10.98 -0.56
C GLY A 32 2.71 -11.56 -0.06
N GLU A 33 1.60 -10.90 -0.38
CA GLU A 33 0.24 -11.28 0.05
C GLU A 33 -0.09 -12.75 -0.25
N SER A 34 0.38 -13.26 -1.39
CA SER A 34 0.17 -14.65 -1.80
C SER A 34 0.95 -15.69 -0.98
N CYS A 35 1.86 -15.25 -0.09
CA CYS A 35 2.73 -16.09 0.72
C CYS A 35 3.45 -17.19 -0.09
N ASN A 36 3.76 -16.92 -1.36
CA ASN A 36 4.41 -17.89 -2.23
C ASN A 36 5.84 -18.17 -1.75
N ALA A 37 6.14 -19.44 -1.47
CA ALA A 37 7.47 -19.90 -1.02
C ALA A 37 8.57 -19.69 -2.09
N ASP A 38 8.19 -19.69 -3.37
CA ASP A 38 9.09 -19.39 -4.49
C ASP A 38 9.21 -17.87 -4.76
N GLY A 39 8.47 -17.05 -4.02
CA GLY A 39 8.46 -15.60 -4.15
C GLY A 39 9.66 -14.92 -3.51
N ILE A 40 9.77 -13.61 -3.73
CA ILE A 40 10.80 -12.79 -3.08
C ILE A 40 10.47 -12.59 -1.59
N VAL A 41 11.52 -12.58 -0.78
CA VAL A 41 11.45 -12.20 0.64
C VAL A 41 11.85 -10.73 0.78
N PHE A 42 11.04 -9.96 1.50
CA PHE A 42 11.31 -8.57 1.85
C PHE A 42 11.95 -8.47 3.23
N LEU A 43 12.84 -7.49 3.39
CA LEU A 43 13.55 -7.26 4.66
C LEU A 43 13.08 -5.94 5.27
N LEU A 44 12.57 -5.99 6.49
CA LEU A 44 12.20 -4.82 7.27
C LEU A 44 13.26 -4.55 8.35
N GLU A 45 13.81 -3.33 8.34
CA GLU A 45 14.74 -2.81 9.34
C GLU A 45 14.14 -1.55 9.96
N TYR A 46 14.17 -1.45 11.30
CA TYR A 46 13.80 -0.24 12.01
C TYR A 46 15.04 0.63 12.24
N ARG A 47 15.08 1.80 11.61
CA ARG A 47 16.18 2.76 11.76
C ARG A 47 15.81 3.86 12.73
N LYS A 48 16.67 4.09 13.73
CA LYS A 48 16.54 5.22 14.65
C LYS A 48 16.82 6.54 13.95
N LYS A 49 15.94 7.51 14.15
CA LYS A 49 16.14 8.88 13.65
C LYS A 49 16.95 9.70 14.65
N PRO A 50 17.85 10.59 14.18
CA PRO A 50 18.44 11.61 15.05
C PRO A 50 17.33 12.56 15.51
N GLY A 51 17.02 12.54 16.81
CA GLY A 51 15.88 13.29 17.40
C GLY A 51 14.79 12.42 18.03
N GLY A 52 14.92 11.09 18.00
CA GLY A 52 13.96 10.16 18.58
C GLY A 52 12.97 9.60 17.57
N GLY A 53 12.44 8.40 17.87
CA GLY A 53 11.55 7.65 17.00
C GLY A 53 12.27 6.71 16.03
N GLU A 54 11.51 5.76 15.48
CA GLU A 54 11.98 4.72 14.57
C GLU A 54 11.31 4.84 13.21
N THR A 55 12.01 4.43 12.16
CA THR A 55 11.51 4.41 10.79
C THR A 55 11.61 2.99 10.26
N ALA A 56 10.46 2.41 9.95
CA ALA A 56 10.37 1.16 9.21
C ALA A 56 10.92 1.37 7.79
N VAL A 57 11.96 0.63 7.43
CA VAL A 57 12.54 0.63 6.09
C VAL A 57 12.46 -0.78 5.52
N ILE A 58 11.63 -0.94 4.49
CA ILE A 58 11.53 -2.20 3.75
C ILE A 58 12.51 -2.15 2.57
N LYS A 59 13.31 -3.20 2.41
CA LYS A 59 14.27 -3.35 1.32
C LYS A 59 13.79 -4.44 0.36
N PHE A 60 13.89 -4.12 -0.91
CA PHE A 60 13.50 -4.98 -2.02
C PHE A 60 14.70 -5.29 -2.91
N PHE A 61 14.73 -6.49 -3.48
CA PHE A 61 15.67 -6.82 -4.56
C PHE A 61 15.13 -6.31 -5.88
N LYS A 62 15.74 -5.26 -6.43
CA LYS A 62 15.31 -4.63 -7.68
C LYS A 62 15.18 -5.63 -8.85
N HIS A 63 16.06 -6.61 -8.92
CA HIS A 63 16.07 -7.59 -10.02
C HIS A 63 14.96 -8.64 -9.94
N GLY A 64 14.21 -8.73 -8.84
CA GLY A 64 13.05 -9.62 -8.74
C GLY A 64 11.72 -8.87 -8.61
N LEU A 65 11.70 -7.59 -9.00
CA LEU A 65 10.48 -6.81 -9.14
C LEU A 65 10.34 -6.35 -10.58
N ASP A 66 9.12 -6.48 -11.10
CA ASP A 66 8.72 -5.84 -12.34
C ASP A 66 8.00 -4.53 -12.01
N GLU A 67 8.39 -3.46 -12.70
CA GLU A 67 7.76 -2.16 -12.54
C GLU A 67 6.57 -2.05 -13.50
N GLU A 68 5.36 -1.97 -12.94
CA GLU A 68 4.16 -1.71 -13.72
C GLU A 68 3.74 -0.25 -13.55
N LYS A 69 3.82 0.52 -14.64
CA LYS A 69 3.17 1.82 -14.70
C LYS A 69 1.70 1.61 -14.99
N MET A 70 0.86 1.70 -13.96
CA MET A 70 -0.59 1.61 -14.11
C MET A 70 -1.10 2.70 -15.07
N PRO A 71 -1.60 2.34 -16.27
CA PRO A 71 -2.27 3.30 -17.14
C PRO A 71 -3.59 3.71 -16.48
N ARG A 72 -3.98 4.98 -16.65
CA ARG A 72 -5.28 5.45 -16.17
C ARG A 72 -6.37 4.57 -16.78
N ILE A 73 -7.09 3.82 -15.95
CA ILE A 73 -8.24 3.03 -16.40
C ILE A 73 -9.32 4.03 -16.85
N PRO A 74 -9.74 4.04 -18.13
CA PRO A 74 -10.94 4.77 -18.51
C PRO A 74 -12.12 4.10 -17.80
N THR A 75 -12.71 4.81 -16.85
CA THR A 75 -13.91 4.36 -16.17
C THR A 75 -15.07 4.48 -17.16
N ASN A 76 -15.52 3.35 -17.72
CA ASN A 76 -16.77 3.33 -18.47
C ASN A 76 -17.90 3.62 -17.49
N HIS A 77 -18.45 4.82 -17.62
CA HIS A 77 -19.57 5.34 -16.84
C HIS A 77 -20.84 4.50 -16.99
N VAL A 78 -21.44 4.10 -15.86
CA VAL A 78 -22.90 4.10 -15.72
C VAL A 78 -23.28 5.51 -15.27
N GLY A 79 -24.24 6.10 -15.98
CA GLY A 79 -24.53 7.52 -16.02
C GLY A 79 -24.63 8.24 -14.67
N GLY A 80 -23.92 9.35 -14.59
CA GLY A 80 -23.96 10.33 -13.52
C GLY A 80 -22.85 11.34 -13.76
N ASN A 81 -23.23 12.57 -14.14
CA ASN A 81 -22.37 13.70 -14.52
C ASN A 81 -20.98 13.71 -13.83
N GLU A 82 -19.97 13.08 -14.44
CA GLU A 82 -18.58 13.33 -14.07
C GLU A 82 -18.17 14.63 -14.75
N SER A 83 -18.11 15.69 -13.95
CA SER A 83 -17.27 16.84 -14.26
C SER A 83 -15.85 16.33 -14.53
N GLN A 84 -15.44 16.41 -15.80
CA GLN A 84 -14.08 16.19 -16.29
C GLN A 84 -13.06 16.84 -15.34
N GLY A 85 -12.09 16.08 -14.84
CA GLY A 85 -11.00 16.57 -13.98
C GLY A 85 -10.87 15.95 -12.58
N ALA A 86 -11.59 14.86 -12.27
CA ALA A 86 -11.42 14.17 -11.00
C ALA A 86 -10.40 13.03 -11.12
N SER A 87 -9.29 13.12 -10.39
CA SER A 87 -8.35 12.01 -10.25
C SER A 87 -8.92 10.93 -9.31
N VAL A 88 -8.72 9.65 -9.62
CA VAL A 88 -9.38 8.52 -8.93
C VAL A 88 -8.33 7.56 -8.38
N GLY A 89 -8.50 7.12 -7.13
CA GLY A 89 -7.73 6.05 -6.51
C GLY A 89 -8.61 4.88 -6.06
N VAL A 90 -8.00 3.70 -5.90
CA VAL A 90 -8.66 2.51 -5.35
C VAL A 90 -7.85 2.01 -4.16
N VAL A 91 -8.53 1.77 -3.05
CA VAL A 91 -7.98 1.12 -1.86
C VAL A 91 -8.50 -0.31 -1.82
N TYR A 92 -7.59 -1.26 -1.63
CA TYR A 92 -7.90 -2.68 -1.45
C TYR A 92 -7.87 -3.04 0.05
N ASP A 93 -8.41 -4.22 0.36
CA ASP A 93 -8.42 -4.84 1.68
C ASP A 93 -9.22 -4.10 2.79
N VAL A 94 -10.10 -3.17 2.42
CA VAL A 94 -10.98 -2.47 3.37
C VAL A 94 -11.99 -3.45 3.98
N ASP A 95 -12.02 -3.52 5.31
CA ASP A 95 -12.94 -4.38 6.05
C ASP A 95 -14.41 -4.10 5.65
N VAL A 96 -15.14 -5.17 5.34
CA VAL A 96 -16.58 -5.13 5.00
C VAL A 96 -17.45 -4.76 6.20
N SER A 97 -16.95 -4.90 7.42
CA SER A 97 -17.63 -4.50 8.66
C SER A 97 -17.70 -2.99 8.86
N ILE A 98 -16.88 -2.22 8.13
CA ILE A 98 -16.88 -0.75 8.21
C ILE A 98 -18.06 -0.20 7.40
N PRO A 99 -19.02 0.51 8.03
CA PRO A 99 -20.12 1.15 7.33
C PRO A 99 -19.63 2.18 6.32
N ASP A 100 -20.31 2.30 5.18
CA ASP A 100 -19.92 3.26 4.12
C ASP A 100 -19.94 4.72 4.61
N ALA A 101 -20.77 5.03 5.61
CA ALA A 101 -20.82 6.35 6.26
C ALA A 101 -19.53 6.70 7.04
N ASP A 102 -18.80 5.70 7.52
CA ASP A 102 -17.56 5.90 8.28
C ASP A 102 -16.34 6.09 7.36
N LEU A 103 -16.40 5.62 6.12
CA LEU A 103 -15.25 5.62 5.20
C LEU A 103 -14.67 7.03 4.92
N PRO A 104 -15.46 8.09 4.67
CA PRO A 104 -14.93 9.44 4.46
C PRO A 104 -14.24 10.02 5.70
N ILE A 105 -14.59 9.54 6.89
CA ILE A 105 -14.03 10.00 8.16
C ILE A 105 -12.66 9.32 8.40
N LEU A 106 -12.57 8.05 8.06
CA LEU A 106 -11.39 7.21 8.27
C LEU A 106 -10.32 7.40 7.20
N ILE A 107 -10.71 7.70 5.97
CA ILE A 107 -9.78 7.83 4.85
C ILE A 107 -9.48 9.31 4.62
N LYS A 108 -8.25 9.73 4.90
CA LYS A 108 -7.82 11.11 4.70
C LYS A 108 -6.61 11.20 3.76
N PRO A 109 -6.58 12.19 2.86
CA PRO A 109 -5.42 12.42 2.01
C PRO A 109 -4.21 12.78 2.88
N ALA A 110 -3.04 12.23 2.54
CA ALA A 110 -1.84 12.44 3.33
C ALA A 110 -1.14 13.78 3.06
N THR A 111 -1.40 14.34 1.87
CA THR A 111 -0.77 15.56 1.34
C THR A 111 -1.66 16.76 1.61
N GLU A 112 -1.09 17.81 2.21
CA GLU A 112 -1.73 19.12 2.34
C GLU A 112 -1.98 19.69 0.92
N GLY A 113 -3.24 19.72 0.50
CA GLY A 113 -3.67 20.20 -0.83
C GLY A 113 -4.48 19.20 -1.65
N ALA A 114 -4.47 17.91 -1.31
CA ALA A 114 -5.38 16.93 -1.90
C ALA A 114 -6.66 16.85 -1.07
N THR A 115 -7.83 16.96 -1.71
CA THR A 115 -9.14 16.82 -1.05
C THR A 115 -9.88 15.63 -1.65
N ILE A 116 -10.41 14.73 -0.81
CA ILE A 116 -11.26 13.64 -1.28
C ILE A 116 -12.68 14.18 -1.46
N LYS A 117 -13.20 14.14 -2.70
CA LYS A 117 -14.55 14.56 -3.06
C LYS A 117 -15.58 13.47 -2.71
N GLN A 118 -15.23 12.20 -2.94
CA GLN A 118 -16.14 11.09 -2.74
C GLN A 118 -15.40 9.80 -2.37
N VAL A 119 -16.02 9.02 -1.49
CA VAL A 119 -15.58 7.67 -1.12
C VAL A 119 -16.73 6.71 -1.36
N THR A 120 -16.51 5.68 -2.18
CA THR A 120 -17.56 4.73 -2.58
C THR A 120 -17.03 3.30 -2.52
N ARG A 121 -17.71 2.43 -1.77
CA ARG A 121 -17.39 1.00 -1.77
C ARG A 121 -17.78 0.37 -3.11
N LEU A 122 -16.88 -0.45 -3.66
CA LEU A 122 -17.11 -1.13 -4.94
C LEU A 122 -17.93 -2.40 -4.72
N GLY A 123 -19.27 -2.25 -4.64
CA GLY A 123 -20.19 -3.36 -4.40
C GLY A 123 -19.97 -4.02 -3.03
N LYS A 124 -19.97 -5.35 -2.98
CA LYS A 124 -19.70 -6.14 -1.75
C LYS A 124 -18.21 -6.46 -1.54
N SER A 125 -17.32 -5.83 -2.31
CA SER A 125 -15.90 -6.12 -2.24
C SER A 125 -15.21 -5.42 -1.06
N ARG A 126 -13.98 -5.86 -0.77
CA ARG A 126 -13.06 -5.18 0.16
C ARG A 126 -12.36 -3.98 -0.51
N CYS A 127 -12.98 -3.39 -1.53
CA CYS A 127 -12.39 -2.32 -2.32
C CYS A 127 -13.19 -1.03 -2.20
N VAL A 128 -12.50 0.10 -2.05
CA VAL A 128 -13.10 1.43 -1.96
C VAL A 128 -12.49 2.35 -3.01
N LYS A 129 -13.35 2.98 -3.80
CA LYS A 129 -13.00 4.01 -4.79
C LYS A 129 -12.97 5.37 -4.10
N LEU A 130 -11.90 6.11 -4.31
CA LEU A 130 -11.71 7.49 -3.87
C LEU A 130 -11.71 8.40 -5.10
N ALA A 131 -12.59 9.40 -5.11
CA ALA A 131 -12.54 10.49 -6.09
C ALA A 131 -11.90 11.70 -5.42
N PHE A 132 -10.83 12.24 -6.00
CA PHE A 132 -10.13 13.41 -5.51
C PHE A 132 -10.59 14.67 -6.26
N GLN A 133 -10.54 15.81 -5.57
CA GLN A 133 -10.76 17.12 -6.16
C GLN A 133 -9.45 17.60 -6.78
N GLY A 134 -9.47 17.81 -8.10
CA GLY A 134 -8.31 18.27 -8.88
C GLY A 134 -7.50 17.15 -9.53
N ASP A 135 -6.45 17.56 -10.25
CA ASP A 135 -5.68 16.70 -11.15
C ASP A 135 -4.55 15.91 -10.47
N CYS A 136 -4.36 16.08 -9.16
CA CYS A 136 -3.28 15.45 -8.40
C CYS A 136 -3.78 14.27 -7.53
N ILE A 137 -3.23 13.09 -7.77
CA ILE A 137 -3.41 11.92 -6.89
C ILE A 137 -2.34 12.02 -5.80
N PRO A 138 -2.70 11.92 -4.50
CA PRO A 138 -1.70 11.89 -3.44
C PRO A 138 -0.83 10.64 -3.54
N ALA A 139 0.46 10.77 -3.22
CA ALA A 139 1.41 9.64 -3.26
C ALA A 139 1.04 8.50 -2.28
N HIS A 140 0.26 8.81 -1.24
CA HIS A 140 -0.28 7.86 -0.28
C HIS A 140 -1.54 8.44 0.39
N VAL A 141 -2.42 7.57 0.87
CA VAL A 141 -3.63 7.93 1.64
C VAL A 141 -3.43 7.46 3.08
N LYS A 142 -3.79 8.28 4.07
CA LYS A 142 -3.71 7.92 5.48
C LYS A 142 -5.03 7.29 5.91
N PHE A 143 -4.93 6.15 6.59
CA PHE A 143 -6.05 5.52 7.29
C PHE A 143 -6.00 5.93 8.75
N GLY A 144 -7.04 6.59 9.22
CA GLY A 144 -7.27 6.78 10.65
C GLY A 144 -7.71 5.46 11.27
N LEU A 145 -7.05 5.04 12.35
CA LEU A 145 -7.60 4.02 13.23
C LEU A 145 -8.89 4.58 13.83
N SER A 146 -10.03 3.96 13.51
CA SER A 146 -11.22 4.12 14.34
C SER A 146 -10.93 3.42 15.65
N CYS A 147 -10.59 4.16 16.70
CA CYS A 147 -10.63 3.64 18.05
C CYS A 147 -12.09 3.41 18.43
N ARG A 148 -12.71 2.32 17.95
CA ARG A 148 -13.92 1.79 18.58
C ARG A 148 -13.49 1.07 19.86
N ASN A 149 -13.40 1.86 20.93
CA ASN A 149 -13.62 1.32 22.26
C ASN A 149 -15.00 0.62 22.27
N HIS A 150 -15.05 -0.54 22.94
CA HIS A 150 -16.20 -1.44 23.15
C HIS A 150 -16.42 -2.51 22.08
N TYR A 151 -15.55 -3.52 22.09
CA TYR A 151 -16.03 -4.90 22.06
C TYR A 151 -16.37 -5.28 23.51
N SER A 152 -17.59 -5.01 23.97
CA SER A 152 -18.13 -5.75 25.11
C SER A 152 -18.77 -7.00 24.55
N ALA A 153 -18.22 -8.16 24.90
CA ALA A 153 -18.92 -9.43 24.82
C ALA A 153 -20.30 -9.29 25.48
N THR A 154 -21.39 -9.61 24.78
CA THR A 154 -22.56 -10.33 25.32
C THR A 154 -23.63 -10.60 24.25
N ASN A 155 -23.99 -11.89 24.14
CA ASN A 155 -25.28 -12.48 23.73
C ASN A 155 -25.66 -12.40 22.23
N ALA A 156 -26.05 -13.48 21.54
CA ALA A 156 -26.61 -14.78 21.96
C ALA A 156 -26.21 -15.89 20.97
#